data_AF-A0A803LR39-F1
#
_entry.id   AF-A0A803LR39-F1
#
_cell.length_a   1.000
_cell.length_b   1.000
_cell.length_c   1.000
_cell.angle_alpha   90.00
_cell.angle_beta   90.00
_cell.angle_gamma   90.00
#
_symmetry.space_group_name_H-M   'P 1'
#
loop_
_entity.id
_entity.type
_entity.pdbx_description
1 polymer ?
#
loop_
_entity_poly.entity_id
_entity_poly.type
_entity_poly.pdbx_seq_one_letter_code
_entity_poly.pdbx_strand_id
1 'polypeptide(L)'
;GGKIELLNKLEVEILSQFQSNVQQCVAKRGLGLTADIIDHCKLKLKYPEGTNSTWYNAQFKKKEPLEYDYDICEALLLWEQYRNVTTVLTREYLDVRPDGWFDYAAKRIAQLGDKKCHNKSLCDELLSPILPATPPFHPRQFERCAVVGNSGDLLLTEFGEEIDSHDAVIRDNEAPVNESIANPVYLFQGIVLRRGAKGTGMKSVELALSMCDIVDIYGFTVDPGYKEW
;
A
#
# COMPACT_ATOMS: atom_id res chain seq x y z
N GLY A 1 27.78 -19.06 23.48
CA GLY A 1 27.20 -18.42 24.69
C GLY A 1 27.08 -16.93 24.49
N GLY A 2 28.09 -16.15 24.91
CA GLY A 2 27.97 -14.68 25.04
C GLY A 2 27.70 -13.87 23.77
N LYS A 3 28.23 -14.25 22.59
CA LYS A 3 28.03 -13.47 21.35
C LYS A 3 26.57 -13.48 20.87
N ILE A 4 25.89 -14.63 20.98
CA ILE A 4 24.47 -14.77 20.62
C ILE A 4 23.60 -14.01 21.63
N GLU A 5 23.93 -14.06 22.91
CA GLU A 5 23.20 -13.33 23.95
C GLU A 5 23.34 -11.80 23.83
N LEU A 6 24.52 -11.32 23.42
CA LEU A 6 24.77 -9.90 23.10
C LEU A 6 24.01 -9.45 21.86
N LEU A 7 23.97 -10.27 20.80
CA LEU A 7 23.18 -10.00 19.60
C LEU A 7 21.69 -9.88 19.92
N ASN A 8 21.14 -10.81 20.72
CA ASN A 8 19.74 -10.77 21.12
C ASN A 8 19.41 -9.52 21.97
N LYS A 9 20.32 -9.09 22.84
CA LYS A 9 20.12 -7.87 23.65
C LYS A 9 20.08 -6.61 22.78
N LEU A 10 20.98 -6.52 21.80
CA LEU A 10 21.03 -5.40 20.86
C LEU A 10 19.77 -5.35 19.99
N GLU A 11 19.31 -6.48 19.48
CA GLU A 11 18.07 -6.57 18.68
C GLU A 11 16.84 -6.12 19.48
N VAL A 12 16.74 -6.53 20.75
CA VAL A 12 15.67 -6.11 21.66
C VAL A 12 15.70 -4.59 21.89
N GLU A 13 16.88 -4.00 22.06
CA GLU A 13 17.04 -2.56 22.26
C GLU A 13 16.62 -1.77 21.00
N ILE A 14 17.04 -2.22 19.82
CA ILE A 14 16.64 -1.62 18.53
C ILE A 14 15.13 -1.67 18.34
N LEU A 15 14.50 -2.83 18.58
CA LEU A 15 13.05 -2.98 18.47
C LEU A 15 12.32 -2.09 19.48
N SER A 16 12.80 -2.02 20.72
CA SER A 16 12.20 -1.17 21.75
C SER A 16 12.26 0.32 21.37
N GLN A 17 13.39 0.78 20.83
CA GLN A 17 13.53 2.14 20.34
C GLN A 17 12.62 2.42 19.14
N PHE A 18 12.54 1.48 18.20
CA PHE A 18 11.65 1.61 17.04
C PHE A 18 10.19 1.70 17.46
N GLN A 19 9.74 0.89 18.41
CA GLN A 19 8.39 0.96 18.94
C GLN A 19 8.09 2.29 19.63
N SER A 20 9.04 2.84 20.39
CA SER A 20 8.89 4.17 20.97
C SER A 20 8.69 5.24 19.89
N ASN A 21 9.43 5.14 18.77
CA ASN A 21 9.25 6.05 17.64
C ASN A 21 7.88 5.89 16.99
N VAL A 22 7.38 4.66 16.83
CA VAL A 22 6.02 4.41 16.31
C VAL A 22 4.97 4.99 17.25
N GLN A 23 5.09 4.78 18.56
CA GLN A 23 4.19 5.35 19.56
C GLN A 23 4.14 6.89 19.48
N GLN A 24 5.30 7.54 19.37
CA GLN A 24 5.38 9.00 19.19
C GLN A 24 4.75 9.46 17.87
N CYS A 25 4.95 8.70 16.79
CA CYS A 25 4.34 8.98 15.50
C CYS A 25 2.81 8.91 15.58
N VAL A 26 2.26 7.85 16.18
CA VAL A 26 0.82 7.69 16.39
C VAL A 26 0.27 8.81 17.26
N ALA A 27 0.93 9.17 18.37
CA ALA A 27 0.47 10.26 19.22
C ALA A 27 0.45 11.63 18.50
N LYS A 28 1.42 11.87 17.60
CA LYS A 28 1.55 13.16 16.89
C LYS A 28 0.68 13.24 15.63
N ARG A 29 0.53 12.14 14.89
CA ARG A 29 -0.08 12.10 13.55
C ARG A 29 -1.28 11.18 13.43
N GLY A 30 -1.56 10.36 14.44
CA GLY A 30 -2.65 9.38 14.43
C GLY A 30 -4.04 9.95 14.75
N LEU A 31 -4.24 11.26 14.61
CA LEU A 31 -5.56 11.92 14.77
C LEU A 31 -6.29 11.55 16.08
N GLY A 32 -5.55 11.51 17.20
CA GLY A 32 -6.07 11.18 18.53
C GLY A 32 -5.96 9.70 18.91
N LEU A 33 -5.52 8.83 18.00
CA LEU A 33 -5.13 7.47 18.37
C LEU A 33 -3.96 7.46 19.34
N THR A 34 -3.92 6.44 20.20
CA THR A 34 -2.76 6.10 21.01
C THR A 34 -2.23 4.73 20.64
N ALA A 35 -0.98 4.45 20.99
CA ALA A 35 -0.35 3.14 20.79
C ALA A 35 0.26 2.66 22.10
N ASP A 36 -0.19 1.52 22.60
CA ASP A 36 0.34 0.91 23.81
C ASP A 36 1.29 -0.24 23.45
N ILE A 37 2.51 -0.21 23.98
CA ILE A 37 3.50 -1.27 23.78
C ILE A 37 3.10 -2.49 24.62
N ILE A 38 2.92 -3.63 23.96
CA ILE A 38 2.52 -4.90 24.59
C ILE A 38 3.75 -5.80 24.82
N ASP A 39 4.57 -5.98 23.79
CA ASP A 39 5.81 -6.74 23.83
C ASP A 39 6.83 -6.21 22.81
N HIS A 40 7.89 -6.96 22.49
CA HIS A 40 8.95 -6.54 21.55
C HIS A 40 8.53 -6.42 20.08
N CYS A 41 7.36 -6.91 19.69
CA CYS A 41 6.83 -6.80 18.33
C CYS A 41 5.41 -6.22 18.27
N LYS A 42 4.66 -6.23 19.37
CA LYS A 42 3.24 -5.91 19.35
C LYS A 42 2.92 -4.60 20.03
N LEU A 43 2.15 -3.79 19.32
CA LEU A 43 1.46 -2.62 19.83
C LEU A 43 -0.04 -2.88 19.83
N LYS A 44 -0.75 -2.12 20.65
CA LYS A 44 -2.19 -1.99 20.57
C LYS A 44 -2.54 -0.54 20.26
N LEU A 45 -3.13 -0.30 19.09
CA LEU A 45 -3.66 0.99 18.68
C LEU A 45 -5.04 1.18 19.32
N LYS A 46 -5.30 2.34 19.92
CA LYS A 46 -6.55 2.63 20.62
C LYS A 46 -7.14 3.97 20.21
N TYR A 47 -8.45 3.99 20.08
CA TYR A 47 -9.21 5.24 19.94
C TYR A 47 -9.29 5.99 21.28
N PRO A 48 -9.53 7.32 21.25
CA PRO A 48 -9.75 8.09 22.46
C PRO A 48 -10.82 7.48 23.37
N GLU A 49 -10.64 7.59 24.69
CA GLU A 49 -11.67 7.21 25.65
C GLU A 49 -12.99 7.95 25.39
N GLY A 50 -14.10 7.24 25.54
CA GLY A 50 -15.44 7.78 25.25
C GLY A 50 -15.84 7.75 23.77
N THR A 51 -14.94 7.33 22.86
CA THR A 51 -15.31 7.07 21.46
C THR A 51 -16.40 5.99 21.41
N ASN A 52 -17.45 6.23 20.63
CA ASN A 52 -18.53 5.25 20.42
C ASN A 52 -18.43 4.69 19.01
N SER A 53 -18.31 3.36 18.90
CA SER A 53 -18.34 2.68 17.61
C SER A 53 -19.74 2.80 17.00
N THR A 54 -19.87 3.59 15.94
CA THR A 54 -21.11 3.79 15.20
C THR A 54 -21.27 2.82 14.04
N TRP A 55 -20.17 2.27 13.53
CA TRP A 55 -20.17 1.40 12.36
C TRP A 55 -20.43 -0.06 12.75
N TYR A 56 -21.41 -0.67 12.07
CA TYR A 56 -21.80 -2.05 12.28
C TYR A 56 -21.42 -2.91 11.06
N ASN A 57 -20.58 -3.91 11.29
CA ASN A 57 -20.21 -4.87 10.27
C ASN A 57 -21.36 -5.87 10.05
N ALA A 58 -22.09 -5.73 8.94
CA ALA A 58 -23.19 -6.64 8.62
C ALA A 58 -22.74 -8.10 8.41
N GLN A 59 -21.52 -8.32 7.88
CA GLN A 59 -20.99 -9.65 7.62
C GLN A 59 -20.64 -10.40 8.91
N PHE A 60 -19.98 -9.73 9.86
CA PHE A 60 -19.56 -10.34 11.13
C PHE A 60 -20.55 -10.11 12.28
N LYS A 61 -21.63 -9.38 12.02
CA LYS A 61 -22.69 -9.04 12.99
C LYS A 61 -22.17 -8.37 14.27
N LYS A 62 -21.10 -7.58 14.15
CA LYS A 62 -20.46 -6.88 15.28
C LYS A 62 -20.14 -5.44 14.90
N LYS A 63 -20.12 -4.55 15.90
CA LYS A 63 -19.53 -3.23 15.73
C LYS A 63 -18.01 -3.35 15.57
N GLU A 64 -17.41 -2.43 14.84
CA GLU A 64 -15.94 -2.38 14.75
C GLU A 64 -15.34 -2.11 16.14
N PRO A 65 -14.24 -2.80 16.49
CA PRO A 65 -13.56 -2.57 17.75
C PRO A 65 -12.94 -1.17 17.76
N LEU A 66 -12.64 -0.68 18.96
CA LEU A 66 -11.94 0.58 19.18
C LEU A 66 -10.48 0.36 19.62
N GLU A 67 -10.03 -0.90 19.55
CA GLU A 67 -8.65 -1.30 19.79
C GLU A 67 -8.24 -2.30 18.71
N TYR A 68 -7.03 -2.13 18.17
CA TYR A 68 -6.48 -2.97 17.13
C TYR A 68 -5.07 -3.42 17.50
N ASP A 69 -4.83 -4.73 17.45
CA ASP A 69 -3.48 -5.27 17.62
C ASP A 69 -2.66 -5.01 16.35
N TYR A 70 -1.43 -4.56 16.52
CA TYR A 70 -0.51 -4.22 15.44
C TYR A 70 0.84 -4.89 15.68
N ASP A 71 1.22 -5.80 14.78
CA ASP A 71 2.50 -6.49 14.81
C ASP A 71 3.53 -5.74 13.95
N ILE A 72 4.41 -5.02 14.60
CA ILE A 72 5.50 -4.26 13.97
C ILE A 72 6.49 -5.18 13.27
N CYS A 73 6.78 -6.34 13.83
CA CYS A 73 7.77 -7.25 13.26
C CYS A 73 7.25 -7.85 11.95
N GLU A 74 5.98 -8.24 11.91
CA GLU A 74 5.32 -8.66 10.67
C GLU A 74 5.28 -7.51 9.65
N ALA A 75 4.94 -6.29 10.09
CA ALA A 75 4.93 -5.12 9.23
C ALA A 75 6.32 -4.82 8.62
N LEU A 76 7.39 -4.91 9.41
CA LEU A 76 8.77 -4.72 8.93
C LEU A 76 9.18 -5.78 7.91
N LEU A 77 8.86 -7.05 8.15
CA LEU A 77 9.13 -8.13 7.20
C LEU A 77 8.38 -7.93 5.88
N LEU A 78 7.11 -7.54 5.96
CA LEU A 78 6.29 -7.25 4.80
C LEU A 78 6.83 -6.03 4.03
N TRP A 79 7.27 -5.00 4.75
CA TRP A 79 7.86 -3.80 4.15
C TRP A 79 9.15 -4.13 3.40
N GLU A 80 10.05 -4.91 4.00
CA GLU A 80 11.27 -5.40 3.33
C GLU A 80 10.97 -6.26 2.11
N GLN A 81 9.90 -7.06 2.15
CA GLN A 81 9.46 -7.82 0.99
C GLN A 81 9.06 -6.88 -0.16
N TYR A 82 8.25 -5.86 0.09
CA TYR A 82 7.82 -4.94 -0.96
C TYR A 82 8.94 -4.05 -1.51
N ARG A 83 9.91 -3.65 -0.67
CA ARG A 83 11.08 -2.87 -1.12
C ARG A 83 12.00 -3.63 -2.07
N ASN A 84 11.97 -4.96 -2.02
CA ASN A 84 12.88 -5.81 -2.78
C ASN A 84 12.21 -6.53 -3.95
N VAL A 85 11.00 -6.12 -4.36
CA VAL A 85 10.29 -6.69 -5.51
C VAL A 85 9.93 -5.64 -6.54
N THR A 86 9.99 -6.02 -7.82
CA THR A 86 9.40 -5.23 -8.89
C THR A 86 7.89 -5.46 -8.90
N THR A 87 7.13 -4.40 -8.67
CA THR A 87 5.65 -4.43 -8.61
C THR A 87 5.00 -4.28 -9.99
N VAL A 88 5.71 -3.70 -10.95
CA VAL A 88 5.25 -3.54 -12.34
C VAL A 88 5.63 -4.76 -13.17
N LEU A 89 4.65 -5.34 -13.87
CA LEU A 89 4.91 -6.41 -14.82
C LEU A 89 5.72 -5.87 -16.01
N THR A 90 6.81 -6.54 -16.37
CA THR A 90 7.70 -6.14 -17.48
C THR A 90 7.85 -7.26 -18.50
N ARG A 91 8.30 -6.90 -19.69
CA ARG A 91 8.64 -7.84 -20.76
C ARG A 91 9.77 -8.77 -20.34
N GLU A 92 10.85 -8.21 -19.77
CA GLU A 92 11.99 -9.00 -19.29
C GLU A 92 11.56 -10.08 -18.28
N TYR A 93 10.58 -9.76 -17.42
CA TYR A 93 10.06 -10.70 -16.43
C TYR A 93 9.33 -11.87 -17.09
N LEU A 94 8.53 -11.60 -18.13
CA LEU A 94 7.85 -12.66 -18.90
C LEU A 94 8.84 -13.53 -19.69
N ASP A 95 9.95 -12.95 -20.17
CA ASP A 95 10.97 -13.66 -20.93
C ASP A 95 11.77 -14.65 -20.07
N VAL A 96 12.02 -14.33 -18.80
CA VAL A 96 12.79 -15.21 -17.88
C VAL A 96 11.93 -16.14 -17.03
N ARG A 97 10.63 -15.84 -16.88
CA ARG A 97 9.71 -16.66 -16.08
C ARG A 97 9.32 -17.94 -16.84
N PRO A 98 9.41 -19.13 -16.21
CA PRO A 98 8.85 -20.36 -16.77
C PRO A 98 7.37 -20.18 -17.09
N ASP A 99 6.99 -20.49 -18.33
CA ASP A 99 5.64 -20.27 -18.88
C ASP A 99 5.11 -18.83 -18.74
N GLY A 100 6.02 -17.85 -18.68
CA GLY A 100 5.70 -16.42 -18.52
C GLY A 100 4.79 -15.93 -19.64
N TRP A 101 5.21 -16.11 -20.89
CA TRP A 101 4.36 -15.78 -22.04
C TRP A 101 3.15 -16.70 -22.15
N PHE A 102 3.36 -18.01 -22.05
CA PHE A 102 2.34 -19.01 -22.32
C PHE A 102 1.13 -18.93 -21.38
N ASP A 103 1.36 -18.90 -20.06
CA ASP A 103 0.29 -18.94 -19.06
C ASP A 103 0.09 -17.61 -18.32
N TYR A 104 1.17 -16.89 -18.02
CA TYR A 104 1.07 -15.69 -17.18
C TYR A 104 0.58 -14.47 -17.98
N ALA A 105 1.12 -14.23 -19.17
CA ALA A 105 0.71 -13.13 -20.05
C ALA A 105 -0.74 -13.29 -20.54
N ALA A 106 -1.15 -14.51 -20.88
CA ALA A 106 -2.50 -14.82 -21.34
C ALA A 106 -3.59 -14.35 -20.35
N LYS A 107 -3.33 -14.45 -19.04
CA LYS A 107 -4.27 -14.01 -17.98
C LYS A 107 -4.54 -12.49 -18.00
N ARG A 108 -3.73 -11.71 -18.71
CA ARG A 108 -3.77 -10.23 -18.70
C ARG A 108 -4.36 -9.66 -19.99
N ILE A 109 -4.60 -10.52 -20.98
CA ILE A 109 -5.18 -10.13 -22.27
C ILE A 109 -6.65 -10.55 -22.26
N ALA A 110 -7.54 -9.64 -21.83
CA ALA A 110 -8.97 -9.92 -21.75
C ALA A 110 -9.60 -10.28 -23.11
N GLN A 111 -9.01 -9.80 -24.21
CA GLN A 111 -9.52 -9.95 -25.57
C GLN A 111 -9.25 -11.33 -26.20
N LEU A 112 -8.33 -12.12 -25.66
CA LEU A 112 -7.91 -13.38 -26.31
C LEU A 112 -8.98 -14.47 -26.23
N GLY A 113 -9.89 -14.44 -25.24
CA GLY A 113 -10.86 -15.51 -24.98
C GLY A 113 -10.24 -16.86 -24.55
N ASP A 114 -9.00 -17.11 -24.96
CA ASP A 114 -8.14 -18.24 -24.63
C ASP A 114 -7.40 -17.98 -23.32
N LYS A 115 -7.16 -19.04 -22.55
CA LYS A 115 -6.45 -18.99 -21.27
C LYS A 115 -4.93 -19.10 -21.45
N LYS A 116 -4.45 -19.28 -22.68
CA LYS A 116 -3.06 -19.55 -23.03
C LYS A 116 -2.61 -18.77 -24.26
N CYS A 117 -1.35 -18.37 -24.26
CA CYS A 117 -0.67 -17.72 -25.38
C CYS A 117 0.08 -18.75 -26.20
N HIS A 118 -0.64 -19.46 -27.07
CA HIS A 118 -0.03 -20.41 -28.00
C HIS A 118 0.83 -19.72 -29.07
N ASN A 119 0.48 -18.50 -29.46
CA ASN A 119 1.27 -17.65 -30.34
C ASN A 119 1.89 -16.50 -29.53
N LYS A 120 3.18 -16.64 -29.19
CA LYS A 120 3.91 -15.62 -28.42
C LYS A 120 3.88 -14.25 -29.12
N SER A 121 4.12 -14.19 -30.43
CA SER A 121 4.20 -12.93 -31.16
C SER A 121 2.88 -12.15 -31.12
N LEU A 122 1.74 -12.85 -31.23
CA LEU A 122 0.43 -12.20 -31.11
C LEU A 122 0.19 -11.66 -29.70
N CYS A 123 0.49 -12.44 -28.66
CA CYS A 123 0.33 -11.98 -27.28
C CYS A 123 1.26 -10.82 -26.94
N ASP A 124 2.47 -10.86 -27.48
CA ASP A 124 3.44 -9.81 -27.35
C ASP A 124 2.98 -8.51 -28.03
N GLU A 125 2.45 -8.59 -29.25
CA GLU A 125 1.86 -7.44 -29.94
C GLU A 125 0.70 -6.81 -29.14
N LEU A 126 -0.16 -7.64 -28.55
CA LEU A 126 -1.29 -7.18 -27.72
C LEU A 126 -0.85 -6.52 -26.41
N LEU A 127 0.28 -6.92 -25.83
CA LEU A 127 0.79 -6.38 -24.57
C LEU A 127 1.82 -5.27 -24.75
N SER A 128 2.51 -5.20 -25.88
CA SER A 128 3.58 -4.22 -26.15
C SER A 128 3.18 -2.75 -25.89
N PRO A 129 1.94 -2.31 -26.14
CA PRO A 129 1.54 -0.93 -25.84
C PRO A 129 1.51 -0.59 -24.33
N ILE A 130 1.37 -1.58 -23.46
CA ILE A 130 1.19 -1.40 -22.01
C ILE A 130 2.32 -2.00 -21.18
N LEU A 131 3.11 -2.90 -21.76
CA LEU A 131 4.11 -3.69 -21.06
C LEU A 131 5.50 -3.07 -21.26
N PRO A 132 6.07 -2.39 -20.24
CA PRO A 132 7.41 -1.84 -20.36
C PRO A 132 8.46 -2.95 -20.53
N ALA A 133 9.52 -2.65 -21.28
CA ALA A 133 10.60 -3.60 -21.53
C ALA A 133 11.30 -4.02 -20.22
N THR A 134 11.62 -3.02 -19.39
CA THR A 134 12.33 -3.13 -18.10
C THR A 134 11.54 -2.40 -17.00
N PRO A 135 11.84 -2.64 -15.71
CA PRO A 135 11.19 -1.96 -14.59
C PRO A 135 11.28 -0.45 -14.77
N PRO A 136 10.14 0.27 -14.80
CA PRO A 136 10.16 1.73 -14.92
C PRO A 136 10.61 2.40 -13.62
N PHE A 137 10.58 1.66 -12.50
CA PHE A 137 11.00 2.11 -11.20
C PHE A 137 12.05 1.19 -10.62
N HIS A 138 12.96 1.76 -9.83
CA HIS A 138 13.92 1.03 -9.03
C HIS A 138 13.66 1.30 -7.53
N PRO A 139 14.12 0.42 -6.63
CA PRO A 139 13.94 0.63 -5.20
C PRO A 139 14.53 1.96 -4.73
N ARG A 140 13.76 2.71 -3.94
CA ARG A 140 14.13 4.02 -3.37
C ARG A 140 14.47 5.07 -4.43
N GLN A 141 13.71 5.08 -5.53
CA GLN A 141 13.80 6.11 -6.56
C GLN A 141 13.34 7.48 -6.05
N PHE A 142 12.41 7.51 -5.09
CA PHE A 142 11.86 8.72 -4.50
C PHE A 142 12.05 8.71 -2.98
N GLU A 143 12.33 9.86 -2.38
CA GLU A 143 12.51 9.95 -0.93
C GLU A 143 11.14 9.93 -0.24
N ARG A 144 10.20 10.75 -0.72
CA ARG A 144 8.85 10.88 -0.16
C ARG A 144 7.78 10.75 -1.23
N CYS A 145 6.83 9.87 -1.00
CA CYS A 145 5.67 9.68 -1.86
C CYS A 145 4.36 9.84 -1.08
N ALA A 146 3.37 10.44 -1.72
CA ALA A 146 1.99 10.45 -1.22
C ALA A 146 1.13 9.46 -2.00
N VAL A 147 0.39 8.61 -1.29
CA VAL A 147 -0.66 7.77 -1.89
C VAL A 147 -2.01 8.33 -1.46
N VAL A 148 -2.79 8.76 -2.44
CA VAL A 148 -4.05 9.49 -2.22
C VAL A 148 -5.21 8.65 -2.74
N GLY A 149 -5.98 8.11 -1.80
CA GLY A 149 -7.24 7.42 -2.05
C GLY A 149 -8.40 8.38 -2.21
N ASN A 150 -9.61 7.83 -2.30
CA ASN A 150 -10.82 8.58 -2.72
C ASN A 150 -11.83 8.81 -1.60
N SER A 151 -11.43 8.65 -0.33
CA SER A 151 -12.34 8.92 0.79
C SER A 151 -12.79 10.38 0.81
N GLY A 152 -14.09 10.59 1.03
CA GLY A 152 -14.71 11.91 1.16
C GLY A 152 -14.15 12.73 2.32
N ASP A 153 -13.52 12.08 3.31
CA ASP A 153 -12.86 12.74 4.43
C ASP A 153 -11.82 13.78 3.98
N LEU A 154 -11.19 13.56 2.81
CA LEU A 154 -10.22 14.52 2.26
C LEU A 154 -10.84 15.90 1.98
N LEU A 155 -12.15 15.98 1.71
CA LEU A 155 -12.87 17.24 1.50
C LEU A 155 -12.95 18.10 2.76
N LEU A 156 -12.70 17.51 3.93
CA LEU A 156 -12.71 18.18 5.23
C LEU A 156 -11.31 18.51 5.73
N THR A 157 -10.29 18.32 4.88
CA THR A 157 -8.87 18.49 5.24
C THR A 157 -8.17 19.47 4.30
N GLU A 158 -7.07 20.06 4.78
CA GLU A 158 -6.24 21.01 4.01
C GLU A 158 -4.89 20.39 3.60
N PHE A 159 -4.87 19.09 3.30
CA PHE A 159 -3.63 18.36 2.98
C PHE A 159 -3.04 18.67 1.59
N GLY A 160 -3.66 19.55 0.78
CA GLY A 160 -3.26 19.80 -0.60
C GLY A 160 -1.78 20.18 -0.76
N GLU A 161 -1.33 21.23 -0.08
CA GLU A 161 0.08 21.68 -0.14
C GLU A 161 1.06 20.61 0.39
N GLU A 162 0.65 19.88 1.43
CA GLU A 162 1.46 18.79 1.98
C GLU A 162 1.61 17.64 0.97
N ILE A 163 0.51 17.20 0.35
CA ILE A 163 0.50 16.17 -0.69
C ILE A 163 1.38 16.60 -1.86
N ASP A 164 1.23 17.83 -2.33
CA ASP A 164 1.98 18.34 -3.49
C ASP A 164 3.47 18.55 -3.21
N SER A 165 3.88 18.60 -1.93
CA SER A 165 5.29 18.66 -1.52
C SER A 165 6.08 17.35 -1.67
N HIS A 166 5.41 16.25 -2.03
CA HIS A 166 6.05 14.93 -2.20
C HIS A 166 6.72 14.80 -3.58
N ASP A 167 7.80 14.01 -3.65
CA ASP A 167 8.54 13.79 -4.90
C ASP A 167 7.69 13.08 -5.97
N ALA A 168 6.76 12.23 -5.53
CA ALA A 168 5.77 11.58 -6.38
C ALA A 168 4.42 11.47 -5.66
N VAL A 169 3.33 11.64 -6.42
CA VAL A 169 1.95 11.46 -5.92
C VAL A 169 1.28 10.35 -6.73
N ILE A 170 0.73 9.37 -6.03
CA ILE A 170 -0.04 8.27 -6.62
C ILE A 170 -1.50 8.47 -6.25
N ARG A 171 -2.39 8.55 -7.25
CA ARG A 171 -3.83 8.76 -7.09
C ARG A 171 -4.62 7.59 -7.64
N ASP A 172 -5.69 7.21 -6.95
CA ASP A 172 -6.56 6.11 -7.37
C ASP A 172 -7.82 6.58 -8.12
N ASN A 173 -8.28 5.77 -9.09
CA ASN A 173 -9.62 5.83 -9.71
C ASN A 173 -10.16 7.25 -10.04
N GLU A 174 -9.51 7.96 -10.97
CA GLU A 174 -9.94 9.25 -11.54
C GLU A 174 -10.26 10.35 -10.51
N ALA A 175 -9.66 10.33 -9.33
CA ALA A 175 -9.81 11.41 -8.35
C ALA A 175 -9.51 12.78 -8.99
N PRO A 176 -10.51 13.68 -9.10
CA PRO A 176 -10.34 14.94 -9.81
C PRO A 176 -9.36 15.85 -9.07
N VAL A 177 -8.54 16.57 -9.83
CA VAL A 177 -7.65 17.61 -9.34
C VAL A 177 -8.01 18.90 -10.06
N ASN A 178 -8.28 19.97 -9.30
CA ASN A 178 -8.75 21.24 -9.86
C ASN A 178 -7.60 22.15 -10.34
N GLU A 179 -6.36 21.79 -10.05
CA GLU A 179 -5.18 22.62 -10.29
C GLU A 179 -4.02 21.84 -10.92
N SER A 180 -3.06 22.57 -11.50
CA SER A 180 -1.86 21.99 -12.10
C SER A 180 -0.91 21.46 -11.04
N ILE A 181 -0.71 20.15 -11.02
CA ILE A 181 0.20 19.47 -10.11
C ILE A 181 1.62 19.48 -10.71
N ALA A 182 2.61 19.94 -9.95
CA ALA A 182 3.98 20.12 -10.43
C ALA A 182 4.80 18.82 -10.42
N ASN A 183 4.46 17.88 -9.53
CA ASN A 183 5.16 16.60 -9.39
C ASN A 183 4.52 15.49 -10.24
N PRO A 184 5.24 14.40 -10.55
CA PRO A 184 4.70 13.27 -11.29
C PRO A 184 3.47 12.67 -10.60
N VAL A 185 2.34 12.64 -11.32
CA VAL A 185 1.10 11.99 -10.86
C VAL A 185 0.93 10.65 -11.57
N TYR A 186 0.94 9.58 -10.79
CA TYR A 186 0.65 8.23 -11.30
C TYR A 186 -0.81 7.88 -10.99
N LEU A 187 -1.63 7.79 -12.03
CA LEU A 187 -3.01 7.37 -11.90
C LEU A 187 -3.10 5.84 -11.92
N PHE A 188 -3.58 5.27 -10.81
CA PHE A 188 -3.80 3.84 -10.71
C PHE A 188 -5.29 3.53 -10.88
N GLN A 189 -5.65 2.97 -12.04
CA GLN A 189 -7.01 2.50 -12.29
C GLN A 189 -7.09 0.99 -12.02
N GLY A 190 -7.88 0.61 -11.02
CA GLY A 190 -8.11 -0.80 -10.71
C GLY A 190 -9.24 -1.39 -11.54
N ILE A 191 -9.05 -2.62 -12.02
CA ILE A 191 -10.14 -3.46 -12.52
C ILE A 191 -10.45 -4.50 -11.45
N VAL A 192 -11.66 -4.48 -10.88
CA VAL A 192 -12.10 -5.49 -9.90
C VAL A 192 -12.44 -6.77 -10.63
N LEU A 193 -11.46 -7.65 -10.79
CA LEU A 193 -11.63 -8.88 -11.57
C LEU A 193 -12.24 -10.05 -10.76
N ARG A 194 -12.18 -10.05 -9.41
CA ARG A 194 -12.68 -11.15 -8.55
C ARG A 194 -13.01 -10.72 -7.12
N ARG A 195 -13.96 -11.40 -6.47
CA ARG A 195 -14.17 -11.33 -5.00
C ARG A 195 -12.88 -11.77 -4.27
N GLY A 196 -12.43 -10.98 -3.31
CA GLY A 196 -11.21 -11.23 -2.52
C GLY A 196 -9.90 -10.72 -3.14
N ALA A 197 -9.94 -10.03 -4.27
CA ALA A 197 -8.77 -9.32 -4.79
C ALA A 197 -8.46 -8.08 -3.91
N LYS A 198 -7.17 -7.81 -3.68
CA LYS A 198 -6.72 -6.58 -3.01
C LYS A 198 -7.29 -5.35 -3.75
N GLY A 199 -7.84 -4.41 -2.99
CA GLY A 199 -8.39 -3.16 -3.52
C GLY A 199 -7.32 -2.32 -4.23
N THR A 200 -7.75 -1.42 -5.12
CA THR A 200 -6.86 -0.54 -5.90
C THR A 200 -5.87 0.19 -5.00
N GLY A 201 -6.34 0.83 -3.93
CA GLY A 201 -5.45 1.59 -3.05
C GLY A 201 -4.41 0.76 -2.34
N MET A 202 -4.70 -0.49 -1.97
CA MET A 202 -3.67 -1.35 -1.40
C MET A 202 -2.56 -1.65 -2.41
N LYS A 203 -2.89 -1.80 -3.70
CA LYS A 203 -1.87 -1.97 -4.76
C LYS A 203 -1.06 -0.69 -4.98
N SER A 204 -1.68 0.47 -4.86
CA SER A 204 -1.00 1.77 -4.95
C SER A 204 -0.02 1.97 -3.80
N VAL A 205 -0.39 1.55 -2.58
CA VAL A 205 0.52 1.49 -1.43
C VAL A 205 1.67 0.50 -1.69
N GLU A 206 1.40 -0.70 -2.18
CA GLU A 206 2.44 -1.68 -2.53
C GLU A 206 3.42 -1.15 -3.59
N LEU A 207 2.91 -0.46 -4.61
CA LEU A 207 3.73 0.21 -5.62
C LEU A 207 4.61 1.29 -4.98
N ALA A 208 4.04 2.17 -4.16
CA ALA A 208 4.77 3.22 -3.46
C ALA A 208 5.89 2.63 -2.59
N LEU A 209 5.59 1.58 -1.81
CA LEU A 209 6.58 0.89 -0.97
C LEU A 209 7.73 0.29 -1.79
N SER A 210 7.50 -0.09 -3.05
CA SER A 210 8.57 -0.63 -3.91
C SER A 210 9.51 0.42 -4.50
N MET A 211 9.14 1.70 -4.48
CA MET A 211 9.86 2.77 -5.17
C MET A 211 10.21 3.98 -4.29
N CYS A 212 9.66 4.07 -3.07
CA CYS A 212 9.81 5.22 -2.18
C CYS A 212 10.43 4.83 -0.82
N ASP A 213 11.15 5.76 -0.19
CA ASP A 213 11.67 5.57 1.17
C ASP A 213 10.59 5.81 2.25
N ILE A 214 9.82 6.89 2.09
CA ILE A 214 8.71 7.28 2.97
C ILE A 214 7.43 7.33 2.15
N VAL A 215 6.36 6.71 2.68
CA VAL A 215 5.04 6.69 2.06
C VAL A 215 4.04 7.29 3.04
N ASP A 216 3.52 8.47 2.73
CA ASP A 216 2.42 9.11 3.45
C ASP A 216 1.10 8.75 2.73
N ILE A 217 0.08 8.31 3.49
CA ILE A 217 -1.19 7.76 2.95
C ILE A 217 -2.35 8.67 3.34
N TYR A 218 -3.14 9.10 2.36
CA TYR A 218 -4.24 10.06 2.52
C TYR A 218 -5.54 9.49 1.95
N GLY A 219 -6.67 9.65 2.63
CA GLY A 219 -7.99 9.32 2.07
C GLY A 219 -8.31 7.82 1.97
N PHE A 220 -7.82 7.01 2.91
CA PHE A 220 -8.07 5.56 3.01
C PHE A 220 -9.09 5.18 4.10
N THR A 221 -9.70 6.18 4.73
CA THR A 221 -10.66 6.01 5.83
C THR A 221 -12.09 5.88 5.32
N VAL A 222 -12.94 5.44 6.24
CA VAL A 222 -14.38 5.25 6.04
C VAL A 222 -15.05 6.61 6.28
N ASP A 223 -15.70 7.20 5.27
CA ASP A 223 -16.44 8.45 5.44
C ASP A 223 -17.58 8.26 6.48
N PRO A 224 -17.61 9.02 7.59
CA PRO A 224 -18.66 8.91 8.62
C PRO A 224 -20.08 9.22 8.11
N GLY A 225 -20.21 9.88 6.95
CA GLY A 225 -21.44 10.34 6.34
C GLY A 225 -22.00 9.47 5.21
N TYR A 226 -21.23 8.54 4.64
CA TYR A 226 -21.70 7.66 3.58
C TYR A 226 -22.52 6.49 4.14
N LYS A 227 -23.83 6.49 3.86
CA LYS A 227 -24.76 5.47 4.35
C LYS A 227 -24.75 4.17 3.54
N GLU A 228 -24.24 4.18 2.31
CA GLU A 228 -24.20 3.01 1.43
C GLU A 228 -22.97 3.06 0.51
N TRP A 229 -22.44 1.88 0.18
CA TRP A 229 -21.25 1.62 -0.66
C TRP A 229 -21.67 0.81 -1.87
#